data_AF-A0A450VL15-F1
#
_entry.id   AF-A0A450VL15-F1
#
_cell.length_a   1.000
_cell.length_b   1.000
_cell.length_c   1.000
_cell.angle_alpha   90.00
_cell.angle_beta   90.00
_cell.angle_gamma   90.00
#
_symmetry.space_group_name_H-M   'P 1'
#
loop_
_entity.id
_entity.type
_entity.pdbx_description
1 polymer ?
#
loop_
_entity_poly.entity_id
_entity_poly.type
_entity_poly.pdbx_seq_one_letter_code
_entity_poly.pdbx_strand_id
1 'polypeptide(L)'
;MLRILTDRGTEYCGKAEQHDYQLYLALNDVEHTKTKVNSPQTNGICERFRKTILQEFYQIAFGKNLYTDLESLQRDLDEWVMYYNEQRTHQGKMCSGRTPLVTLEDGKQIWEEKFIG
;
A
#
# COMPACT_ATOMS: atom_id res chain seq x y z
N MET A 1 14.74 11.53 -7.31
CA MET A 1 13.39 12.04 -7.58
C MET A 1 12.38 11.03 -7.06
N LEU A 2 11.58 11.42 -6.05
CA LEU A 2 10.55 10.55 -5.47
C LEU A 2 9.28 10.63 -6.32
N ARG A 3 8.63 9.50 -6.53
CA ARG A 3 7.40 9.40 -7.33
C ARG A 3 6.39 8.52 -6.62
N ILE A 4 5.13 8.93 -6.66
CA ILE A 4 4.00 8.11 -6.21
C ILE A 4 3.03 7.86 -7.35
N LEU A 5 2.51 6.63 -7.41
CA LEU A 5 1.49 6.22 -8.36
C LEU A 5 0.18 6.00 -7.61
N THR A 6 -0.88 6.69 -8.02
CA THR A 6 -2.24 6.43 -7.51
C THR A 6 -3.18 6.10 -8.66
N ASP A 7 -4.33 5.53 -8.33
CA ASP A 7 -5.46 5.57 -9.25
C ASP A 7 -6.03 6.99 -9.37
N ARG A 8 -7.09 7.12 -10.19
CA ARG A 8 -7.80 8.39 -10.42
C ARG A 8 -8.92 8.64 -9.42
N GLY A 9 -8.89 7.98 -8.25
CA GLY A 9 -9.83 8.21 -7.16
C GLY A 9 -9.85 9.67 -6.71
N THR A 10 -11.02 10.14 -6.30
CA THR A 10 -11.23 11.54 -5.88
C THR A 10 -10.50 11.86 -4.58
N GLU A 11 -10.06 10.85 -3.83
CA GLU A 11 -9.21 11.01 -2.64
C GLU A 11 -7.74 11.35 -2.99
N TYR A 12 -7.31 11.05 -4.22
CA TYR A 12 -5.94 11.33 -4.69
C TYR A 12 -5.89 12.42 -5.76
N CYS A 13 -7.01 12.66 -6.46
CA CYS A 13 -7.06 13.52 -7.65
C CYS A 13 -8.20 14.53 -7.55
N GLY A 14 -7.88 15.82 -7.69
CA GLY A 14 -8.86 16.90 -7.79
C GLY A 14 -8.34 18.09 -8.58
N LYS A 15 -8.85 19.29 -8.28
CA LYS A 15 -8.26 20.53 -8.81
C LYS A 15 -6.91 20.74 -8.14
N ALA A 16 -5.83 20.76 -8.92
CA ALA A 16 -4.45 20.76 -8.40
C ALA A 16 -4.17 21.88 -7.38
N GLU A 17 -4.82 23.04 -7.53
CA GLU A 17 -4.66 24.21 -6.66
C GLU A 17 -5.40 24.09 -5.32
N GLN A 18 -6.29 23.11 -5.16
CA GLN A 18 -7.23 22.99 -4.03
C GLN A 18 -7.26 21.59 -3.43
N HIS A 19 -6.46 20.66 -3.94
CA HIS A 19 -6.49 19.28 -3.49
C HIS A 19 -5.34 18.99 -2.54
N ASP A 20 -5.64 18.89 -1.24
CA ASP A 20 -4.66 18.77 -0.15
C ASP A 20 -3.60 17.71 -0.41
N TYR A 21 -3.99 16.53 -0.92
CA TYR A 21 -3.03 15.46 -1.25
C TYR A 21 -2.04 15.88 -2.35
N GLN A 22 -2.50 16.56 -3.41
CA GLN A 22 -1.64 16.94 -4.53
C GLN A 22 -0.74 18.13 -4.15
N LEU A 23 -1.27 19.04 -3.33
CA LEU A 23 -0.48 20.12 -2.72
C LEU A 23 0.62 19.56 -1.81
N TYR A 24 0.28 18.59 -0.95
CA TYR A 24 1.25 17.92 -0.08
C TYR A 24 2.38 17.27 -0.89
N LEU A 25 2.06 16.55 -1.96
CA LEU A 25 3.07 15.93 -2.83
C LEU A 25 3.97 16.98 -3.49
N ALA A 26 3.40 18.07 -4.01
CA ALA A 26 4.16 19.15 -4.63
C ALA A 26 5.10 19.85 -3.64
N LEU A 27 4.66 20.08 -2.39
CA LEU A 27 5.48 20.67 -1.34
C LEU A 27 6.65 19.78 -0.92
N ASN A 28 6.50 18.46 -1.03
CA ASN A 28 7.54 17.48 -0.68
C ASN A 28 8.39 17.04 -1.89
N ASP A 29 8.27 17.72 -3.04
CA ASP A 29 8.97 17.37 -4.29
C ASP A 29 8.76 15.90 -4.71
N VAL A 30 7.55 15.39 -4.52
CA VAL A 30 7.13 14.05 -4.92
C VAL A 30 6.27 14.14 -6.18
N GLU A 31 6.73 13.52 -7.26
CA GLU A 31 5.97 13.49 -8.51
C GLU A 31 4.74 12.58 -8.40
N HIS A 32 3.56 13.12 -8.74
CA HIS A 32 2.31 12.37 -8.75
C HIS A 32 2.01 11.81 -10.14
N THR A 33 2.11 10.49 -10.30
CA THR A 33 1.68 9.77 -11.49
C THR A 33 0.33 9.10 -11.27
N LYS A 34 -0.50 9.03 -12.31
CA LYS A 34 -1.83 8.40 -12.27
C LYS A 34 -1.86 7.14 -13.13
N THR A 35 -2.51 6.08 -12.67
CA THR A 35 -2.69 4.86 -13.48
C THR A 35 -3.37 5.19 -14.80
N LYS A 36 -2.89 4.64 -15.91
CA LYS A 36 -3.54 4.82 -17.21
C LYS A 36 -4.95 4.22 -17.17
N VAL A 37 -5.90 4.89 -17.83
CA VAL A 37 -7.26 4.38 -17.98
C VAL A 37 -7.19 2.99 -18.64
N ASN A 38 -7.95 2.03 -18.13
CA ASN A 38 -7.95 0.62 -18.60
C ASN A 38 -6.59 -0.10 -18.50
N SER A 39 -5.73 0.26 -17.53
CA SER A 39 -4.46 -0.45 -17.26
C SER A 39 -4.48 -1.16 -15.90
N PRO A 40 -5.20 -2.30 -15.77
CA PRO A 40 -5.42 -3.00 -14.49
C PRO A 40 -4.13 -3.52 -13.82
N GLN A 41 -3.05 -3.63 -14.59
CA GLN A 41 -1.78 -4.19 -14.12
C GLN A 41 -1.07 -3.29 -13.10
N THR A 42 -1.31 -1.97 -13.09
CA THR A 42 -0.58 -1.03 -12.23
C THR A 42 -1.14 -0.91 -10.82
N ASN A 43 -2.41 -1.27 -10.58
CA ASN A 43 -3.04 -1.22 -9.25
C ASN A 43 -3.41 -2.60 -8.68
N GLY A 44 -3.21 -3.67 -9.46
CA GLY A 44 -3.70 -5.01 -9.11
C GLY A 44 -3.13 -5.57 -7.79
N ILE A 45 -1.95 -5.12 -7.36
CA ILE A 45 -1.39 -5.51 -6.06
C ILE A 45 -2.13 -4.86 -4.90
N CYS A 46 -2.43 -3.57 -4.99
CA CYS A 46 -3.20 -2.85 -3.98
C CYS A 46 -4.64 -3.36 -3.91
N GLU A 47 -5.27 -3.64 -5.05
CA GLU A 47 -6.60 -4.25 -5.11
C GLU A 47 -6.62 -5.64 -4.47
N ARG A 48 -5.59 -6.46 -4.73
CA ARG A 48 -5.45 -7.77 -4.10
C ARG A 48 -5.28 -7.64 -2.60
N PHE A 49 -4.39 -6.75 -2.13
CA PHE A 49 -4.20 -6.48 -0.71
C PHE A 49 -5.51 -6.03 -0.04
N ARG A 50 -6.25 -5.09 -0.65
CA ARG A 50 -7.55 -4.62 -0.15
C ARG A 50 -8.56 -5.77 0.04
N LYS A 51 -8.62 -6.72 -0.91
CA LYS A 51 -9.46 -7.92 -0.76
C LYS A 51 -8.96 -8.83 0.37
N THR A 52 -7.65 -9.03 0.43
CA THR A 52 -7.01 -9.88 1.44
C THR A 52 -7.24 -9.35 2.86
N ILE A 53 -6.99 -8.06 3.12
CA ILE A 53 -7.21 -7.48 4.45
C ILE A 53 -8.70 -7.47 4.83
N LEU A 54 -9.60 -7.26 3.86
CA LEU A 54 -11.04 -7.37 4.10
C LEU A 54 -11.43 -8.78 4.56
N GLN A 55 -10.97 -9.81 3.85
CA GLN A 55 -11.34 -11.20 4.09
C GLN A 55 -10.65 -11.83 5.30
N GLU A 56 -9.36 -11.56 5.46
CA GLU A 56 -8.52 -12.22 6.48
C GLU A 56 -8.47 -11.44 7.80
N PHE A 57 -8.70 -10.12 7.78
CA PHE A 57 -8.74 -9.31 8.99
C PHE A 57 -10.16 -8.80 9.29
N TYR A 58 -10.68 -7.84 8.53
CA TYR A 58 -11.88 -7.09 8.94
C TYR A 58 -13.12 -7.98 9.15
N GLN A 59 -13.39 -8.92 8.23
CA GLN A 59 -14.53 -9.83 8.36
C GLN A 59 -14.42 -10.73 9.61
N ILE A 60 -13.20 -11.15 9.96
CA ILE A 60 -12.95 -12.00 11.12
C ILE A 60 -13.00 -11.18 12.41
N ALA A 61 -12.34 -10.02 12.41
CA ALA A 61 -12.26 -9.10 13.53
C ALA A 61 -13.66 -8.66 13.97
N PHE A 62 -14.48 -8.13 13.05
CA PHE A 62 -15.84 -7.70 13.34
C PHE A 62 -16.82 -8.86 13.60
N GLY A 63 -16.47 -10.08 13.17
CA GLY A 63 -17.26 -11.27 13.47
C GLY A 63 -17.00 -11.86 14.86
N LYS A 64 -15.80 -11.66 15.42
CA LYS A 64 -15.36 -12.26 16.70
C LYS A 64 -15.31 -11.28 17.86
N ASN A 65 -15.05 -10.00 17.59
CA ASN A 65 -14.79 -8.98 18.59
C ASN A 65 -15.82 -7.86 18.49
N LEU A 66 -16.19 -7.29 19.64
CA LEU A 66 -16.94 -6.04 19.72
C LEU A 66 -15.95 -4.91 20.05
N TYR A 67 -15.57 -4.14 19.03
CA TYR A 67 -14.70 -2.97 19.23
C TYR A 67 -15.53 -1.79 19.74
N THR A 68 -15.19 -1.27 20.92
CA THR A 68 -15.87 -0.12 21.55
C THR A 68 -15.20 1.21 21.24
N ASP A 69 -13.98 1.17 20.72
CA ASP A 69 -13.12 2.31 20.43
C ASP A 69 -12.23 1.99 19.23
N LEU A 70 -11.66 3.03 18.63
CA LEU A 70 -10.82 2.89 17.45
C LEU A 70 -9.43 2.34 17.80
N GLU A 71 -8.91 2.61 18.99
CA GLU A 71 -7.56 2.22 19.41
C GLU A 71 -7.41 0.70 19.50
N SER A 72 -8.43 0.02 20.02
CA SER A 72 -8.49 -1.43 20.09
C SER A 72 -8.49 -2.07 18.70
N LEU A 73 -9.25 -1.52 17.75
CA LEU A 73 -9.24 -1.98 16.35
C LEU A 73 -7.86 -1.70 15.70
N GLN A 74 -7.27 -0.55 15.97
CA GLN A 74 -5.96 -0.16 15.41
C GLN A 74 -4.86 -1.11 15.88
N ARG A 75 -4.84 -1.47 17.17
CA ARG A 75 -3.84 -2.43 17.70
C ARG A 75 -3.92 -3.78 17.00
N ASP A 76 -5.13 -4.34 16.88
CA ASP A 76 -5.32 -5.64 16.21
C ASP A 76 -4.93 -5.56 14.72
N LEU A 77 -5.23 -4.42 14.07
CA LEU A 77 -4.85 -4.16 12.69
C LEU A 77 -3.33 -4.07 12.54
N ASP A 78 -2.63 -3.39 13.44
CA ASP A 78 -1.18 -3.27 13.42
C ASP A 78 -0.51 -4.63 13.57
N GLU A 79 -0.99 -5.47 14.50
CA GLU A 79 -0.54 -6.85 14.65
C GLU A 79 -0.74 -7.67 13.37
N TRP A 80 -1.90 -7.56 12.74
CA TRP A 80 -2.17 -8.25 11.49
C TRP A 80 -1.30 -7.75 10.34
N VAL A 81 -1.04 -6.45 10.25
CA VAL A 81 -0.17 -5.85 9.22
C VAL A 81 1.28 -6.27 9.41
N MET A 82 1.79 -6.32 10.65
CA MET A 82 3.12 -6.86 10.95
C MET A 82 3.22 -8.32 10.51
N TYR A 83 2.23 -9.15 10.88
CA TYR A 83 2.18 -10.54 10.42
C TYR A 83 2.19 -10.65 8.89
N TYR A 84 1.37 -9.86 8.19
CA TYR A 84 1.27 -9.86 6.74
C TYR A 84 2.62 -9.48 6.08
N ASN A 85 3.30 -8.46 6.59
CA ASN A 85 4.51 -7.93 5.98
C ASN A 85 5.77 -8.74 6.33
N GLU A 86 5.85 -9.31 7.52
CA GLU A 86 7.10 -9.86 8.06
C GLU A 86 7.10 -11.38 8.16
N GLN A 87 5.93 -12.02 8.26
CA GLN A 87 5.83 -13.45 8.53
C GLN A 87 5.13 -14.22 7.42
N ARG A 88 4.15 -13.60 6.76
CA ARG A 88 3.39 -14.25 5.69
C ARG A 88 4.19 -14.30 4.38
N THR A 89 4.41 -15.50 3.88
CA THR A 89 5.02 -15.71 2.56
C THR A 89 3.98 -15.65 1.44
N HIS A 90 4.36 -15.05 0.30
CA HIS A 90 3.50 -14.95 -0.88
C HIS A 90 4.14 -15.61 -2.09
N GLN A 91 3.41 -16.56 -2.69
CA GLN A 91 3.85 -17.26 -3.91
C GLN A 91 3.61 -16.46 -5.21
N GLY A 92 3.12 -15.22 -5.10
CA GLY A 92 2.93 -14.36 -6.26
C GLY A 92 4.26 -13.94 -6.90
N LYS A 93 4.24 -13.62 -8.20
CA LYS A 93 5.43 -13.26 -9.00
C LYS A 93 6.39 -12.25 -8.36
N MET A 94 5.86 -11.31 -7.56
CA MET A 94 6.68 -10.27 -6.93
C MET A 94 7.48 -10.80 -5.74
N CYS A 95 6.85 -11.62 -4.88
CA CYS A 95 7.47 -12.10 -3.66
C CYS A 95 8.17 -13.45 -3.83
N SER A 96 7.71 -14.30 -4.76
CA SER A 96 8.33 -15.59 -5.09
C SER A 96 8.61 -16.47 -3.87
N GLY A 97 7.64 -16.58 -2.96
CA GLY A 97 7.74 -17.36 -1.73
C GLY A 97 8.33 -16.61 -0.54
N ARG A 98 8.70 -15.34 -0.71
CA ARG A 98 9.21 -14.47 0.36
C ARG A 98 8.09 -13.63 0.97
N THR A 99 8.41 -12.90 2.04
CA THR A 99 7.50 -11.95 2.68
C THR A 99 7.53 -10.61 1.94
N PRO A 100 6.50 -9.76 2.10
CA PRO A 100 6.49 -8.43 1.50
C PRO A 100 7.68 -7.57 1.95
N LEU A 101 8.08 -7.66 3.23
CA LEU A 101 9.22 -6.90 3.76
C LEU A 101 10.53 -7.30 3.06
N VAL A 102 10.84 -8.59 2.97
CA VAL A 102 12.05 -9.05 2.27
C VAL A 102 12.05 -8.63 0.80
N THR A 103 10.87 -8.68 0.16
CA THR A 103 10.74 -8.23 -1.23
C THR A 103 11.00 -6.73 -1.39
N LEU A 104 10.59 -5.94 -0.40
CA LEU A 104 10.81 -4.50 -0.37
C LEU A 104 12.28 -4.16 -0.16
N GLU A 105 12.95 -4.83 0.78
CA GLU A 105 14.37 -4.63 1.08
C GLU A 105 15.26 -4.93 -0.14
N ASP A 106 15.03 -6.07 -0.81
CA ASP A 106 15.70 -6.40 -2.06
C ASP A 106 15.47 -5.34 -3.14
N GLY A 107 14.23 -4.86 -3.26
CA GLY A 107 13.88 -3.80 -4.21
C GLY A 107 14.61 -2.48 -3.93
N LYS A 108 14.81 -2.13 -2.65
CA LYS A 108 15.58 -0.96 -2.23
C LYS A 108 17.05 -1.10 -2.61
N GLN A 109 17.66 -2.25 -2.34
CA GLN A 109 19.07 -2.48 -2.70
C GLN A 109 19.30 -2.34 -4.21
N ILE A 110 18.44 -2.93 -5.04
CA ILE A 110 18.51 -2.81 -6.51
C ILE A 110 18.36 -1.34 -6.96
N TRP A 111 17.54 -0.56 -6.25
CA TRP A 111 17.38 0.86 -6.55
C TRP A 111 18.63 1.66 -6.17
N GLU A 112 19.19 1.43 -4.98
CA GLU A 112 20.42 2.10 -4.52
C GLU A 112 21.59 1.84 -5.49
N GLU A 113 21.77 0.58 -5.91
CA GLU A 113 22.79 0.19 -6.89
C GLU A 113 22.66 0.92 -8.24
N LYS A 114 21.44 1.29 -8.65
CA LYS A 114 21.18 1.95 -9.94
C LYS A 114 21.25 3.47 -9.91
N PHE A 115 20.98 4.08 -8.76
CA PHE A 115 20.76 5.53 -8.66
C PHE A 115 21.74 6.24 -7.72
N ILE A 116 22.48 5.50 -6.89
CA ILE A 116 23.50 6.03 -5.99
C ILE A 116 24.90 5.53 -6.37
N GLY A 117 24.99 4.34 -6.98
CA GLY A 117 26.23 3.75 -7.52
C GLY A 117 26.75 4.39 -8.80
#